data_AF-A0A1J3GDZ8-F1
#
_entry.id   AF-A0A1J3GDZ8-F1
#
_cell.length_a   1.000
_cell.length_b   1.000
_cell.length_c   1.000
_cell.angle_alpha   90.00
_cell.angle_beta   90.00
_cell.angle_gamma   90.00
#
_symmetry.space_group_name_H-M   'P 1'
#
loop_
_entity.id
_entity.type
_entity.pdbx_description
1 polymer ?
#
loop_
_entity_poly.entity_id
_entity_poly.type
_entity_poly.pdbx_seq_one_letter_code
_entity_poly.pdbx_strand_id
1 'polypeptide(L)' 'VEEEIFSRVPLTCLRWVRSTCKKWNAISKNLILGKAAARSQYMGFMMMDHRVCWMEFDLRNMVGPCIKQVSILDQIG' A
#
# COMPACT_ATOMS: atom_id res chain seq x y z
N VAL A 1 -8.04 20.51 2.79
CA VAL A 1 -9.03 20.44 1.69
C VAL A 1 -8.67 19.37 0.68
N GLU A 2 -7.57 19.47 -0.09
CA GLU A 2 -7.28 18.47 -1.15
C GLU A 2 -7.11 17.05 -0.61
N GLU A 3 -6.27 16.82 0.40
CA GLU A 3 -6.10 15.51 1.04
C GLU A 3 -7.40 14.95 1.64
N GLU A 4 -8.27 15.81 2.15
CA GLU A 4 -9.58 15.44 2.71
C GLU A 4 -10.57 15.00 1.63
N ILE A 5 -10.50 15.60 0.44
CA ILE A 5 -11.27 15.14 -0.71
C ILE A 5 -10.80 13.73 -1.08
N PHE A 6 -9.49 13.52 -1.17
CA PHE A 6 -8.91 12.24 -1.56
C PHE A 6 -9.13 11.12 -0.54
N SER A 7 -9.28 11.43 0.75
CA SER A 7 -9.59 10.43 1.77
C SER A 7 -11.03 9.91 1.70
N ARG A 8 -11.94 10.67 1.06
CA ARG A 8 -13.36 10.32 0.90
C ARG A 8 -13.67 9.71 -0.46
N VAL A 9 -12.77 9.85 -1.44
CA VAL A 9 -12.96 9.29 -2.79
C VAL A 9 -12.60 7.80 -2.78
N PRO A 10 -13.45 6.91 -3.33
CA PRO A 10 -13.13 5.50 -3.46
C PRO A 10 -11.79 5.25 -4.18
N LEU A 11 -11.01 4.28 -3.70
CA LEU A 11 -9.69 3.94 -4.27
C LEU A 11 -9.75 3.62 -5.77
N THR A 12 -10.85 3.05 -6.25
CA THR A 12 -11.10 2.74 -7.66
C THR A 12 -11.14 3.98 -8.55
N CYS A 13 -11.70 5.09 -8.05
CA CYS A 13 -11.77 6.36 -8.75
C CYS A 13 -10.41 7.06 -8.82
N LEU A 14 -9.49 6.77 -7.88
CA LEU A 14 -8.19 7.43 -7.80
C LEU A 14 -7.35 7.22 -9.06
N ARG A 15 -7.53 6.11 -9.79
CA ARG A 15 -6.80 5.86 -11.04
C ARG A 15 -7.07 6.93 -12.09
N TRP A 16 -8.33 7.34 -12.23
CA TRP A 16 -8.76 8.40 -13.13
C TRP A 16 -8.29 9.77 -12.64
N VAL A 17 -8.43 10.01 -11.34
CA VAL A 17 -8.03 11.27 -10.73
C VAL A 17 -6.53 11.54 -10.85
N ARG A 18 -5.68 10.50 -10.86
CA ARG A 18 -4.23 10.65 -11.12
C ARG A 18 -3.91 11.05 -12.56
N SER A 19 -4.79 10.73 -13.51
CA SER A 19 -4.55 10.99 -14.94
C SER A 19 -4.80 12.44 -15.34
N THR A 20 -5.56 13.20 -14.55
CA THR A 20 -5.90 14.59 -14.86
C THR A 20 -4.74 15.55 -14.61
N CYS A 21 -3.96 15.33 -13.55
CA CYS A 21 -2.96 16.30 -13.12
C CYS A 21 -1.84 15.69 -12.26
N LYS A 22 -0.59 16.17 -12.46
CA LYS A 22 0.59 15.75 -11.69
C LYS A 22 0.45 16.04 -10.19
N LYS A 23 -0.15 17.17 -9.81
CA LYS A 23 -0.40 17.52 -8.40
C LYS A 23 -1.34 16.52 -7.73
N TRP A 24 -2.43 16.17 -8.41
CA TRP A 24 -3.43 15.21 -7.93
C TRP A 24 -2.83 13.80 -7.83
N ASN A 25 -1.94 13.44 -8.76
CA ASN A 25 -1.18 12.20 -8.67
C ASN A 25 -0.27 12.14 -7.43
N ALA A 26 0.45 13.23 -7.13
CA ALA A 26 1.34 13.28 -5.97
C ALA A 26 0.57 13.16 -4.64
N ILE A 27 -0.52 13.91 -4.49
CA ILE A 27 -1.36 13.88 -3.27
C ILE A 27 -1.97 12.48 -3.08
N SER A 28 -2.56 11.90 -4.13
CA SER A 28 -3.16 10.57 -4.07
C SER A 28 -2.14 9.48 -3.67
N LYS A 29 -0.91 9.56 -4.17
CA LYS A 29 0.15 8.61 -3.81
C LYS A 29 0.58 8.73 -2.35
N ASN A 30 0.75 9.96 -1.85
CA ASN A 30 1.10 10.21 -0.45
C ASN A 30 0.01 9.74 0.52
N LEU A 31 -1.27 9.84 0.12
CA LEU A 31 -2.38 9.43 0.98
C LEU A 31 -2.49 7.90 1.11
N ILE A 32 -2.31 7.16 0.02
CA ILE A 32 -2.39 5.68 0.03
C ILE A 32 -1.18 5.05 0.70
N LEU A 33 0.01 5.57 0.41
CA LEU A 33 1.26 5.01 0.91
C LEU A 33 1.63 5.59 2.29
N GLY A 34 0.89 6.60 2.74
CA GLY A 34 1.21 7.42 3.90
C GLY A 34 2.49 8.25 3.69
N LYS A 35 2.74 9.20 4.60
CA LYS A 35 4.06 9.88 4.70
C LYS A 35 5.23 8.91 4.93
N ALA A 36 4.91 7.65 5.27
CA ALA A 36 5.86 6.54 5.38
C ALA A 36 6.55 6.17 4.05
N ALA A 37 6.10 6.69 2.90
CA ALA A 37 6.83 6.56 1.64
C ALA A 37 8.26 7.14 1.68
N ALA A 38 8.61 7.92 2.73
CA ALA A 38 9.99 8.32 3.00
C ALA A 38 10.88 7.16 3.46
N ARG A 39 10.31 6.10 4.06
CA ARG A 39 10.95 4.81 4.27
C ARG A 39 10.56 3.93 3.10
N SER A 40 11.44 3.87 2.11
CA SER A 40 11.25 3.12 0.87
C SER A 40 10.96 1.62 1.06
N GLN A 41 11.09 1.08 2.27
CA GLN A 41 10.89 -0.32 2.59
C GLN A 41 9.71 -0.48 3.55
N TYR A 42 8.72 -1.25 3.11
CA TYR A 42 7.58 -1.69 3.90
C TYR A 42 7.84 -3.13 4.31
N MET A 43 7.83 -3.39 5.62
CA MET A 43 8.03 -4.70 6.22
C MET A 43 6.89 -4.97 7.19
N GLY A 44 6.26 -6.12 7.08
CA GLY A 44 5.20 -6.50 8.00
C GLY A 44 4.59 -7.87 7.72
N PHE A 45 3.74 -8.31 8.63
CA PHE A 45 2.94 -9.50 8.43
C PHE A 45 1.66 -9.18 7.64
N MET A 46 1.31 -10.04 6.71
CA MET A 46 0.10 -9.95 5.89
C MET A 46 -0.57 -11.33 5.83
N MET A 47 -1.90 -11.33 5.87
CA MET A 47 -2.71 -12.51 5.62
C MET A 47 -2.87 -12.74 4.11
N MET A 48 -2.51 -13.93 3.65
CA MET A 48 -2.78 -14.41 2.29
C MET A 48 -3.52 -15.73 2.38
N ASP A 49 -4.80 -15.72 1.97
CA ASP A 49 -5.75 -16.82 2.19
C ASP A 49 -5.86 -17.20 3.68
N HIS A 50 -5.26 -18.32 4.07
CA HIS A 50 -5.21 -18.87 5.43
C HIS A 50 -3.77 -18.84 5.99
N ARG A 51 -2.85 -18.10 5.36
CA ARG A 51 -1.43 -18.08 5.70
C ARG A 51 -1.03 -16.71 6.21
N VAL A 52 -0.28 -16.71 7.31
CA VAL A 52 0.41 -15.52 7.78
C VAL A 52 1.75 -15.48 7.08
N CYS A 53 1.97 -14.43 6.29
CA CYS A 53 3.19 -14.22 5.53
C CYS A 53 3.92 -12.99 6.05
N TRP A 54 5.23 -13.08 6.15
CA TRP A 54 6.11 -11.92 6.21
C TRP A 54 6.28 -11.37 4.79
N MET A 55 6.02 -10.07 4.63
CA MET A 55 6.16 -9.37 3.36
C MET A 55 7.13 -8.22 3.52
N GLU A 56 8.08 -8.14 2.60
CA GLU A 56 9.00 -7.02 2.44
C GLU A 56 8.84 -6.44 1.04
N PHE A 57 8.63 -5.14 0.94
CA PHE A 57 8.34 -4.44 -0.32
C PHE A 57 9.07 -3.11 -0.40
N ASP A 58 9.87 -2.93 -1.45
CA ASP A 58 10.60 -1.69 -1.73
C ASP A 58 9.95 -0.89 -2.86
N LEU A 59 9.38 0.27 -2.50
CA LEU A 59 8.73 1.17 -3.45
C LEU A 59 9.71 1.92 -4.36
N ARG A 60 10.98 2.08 -3.98
CA ARG A 60 11.96 2.80 -4.80
C ARG A 60 12.41 1.97 -5.98
N ASN A 61 12.65 0.69 -5.76
CA ASN A 61 13.23 -0.17 -6.79
C ASN A 61 12.17 -0.81 -7.70
N MET A 62 10.87 -0.64 -7.41
CA MET A 62 9.75 -1.28 -8.13
C MET A 62 9.97 -2.79 -8.34
N VAL A 63 10.79 -3.41 -7.49
CA VAL A 63 11.02 -4.86 -7.47
C VAL A 63 9.79 -5.49 -6.82
N GLY A 64 9.39 -6.64 -7.34
CA GLY A 64 8.28 -7.40 -6.76
C GLY A 64 8.52 -7.66 -5.27
N PRO A 65 7.45 -7.73 -4.46
CA PRO A 65 7.57 -7.95 -3.03
C PRO A 65 8.20 -9.33 -2.73
N CYS A 66 9.07 -9.37 -1.73
CA CYS A 66 9.56 -10.61 -1.14
C CYS A 66 8.51 -11.12 -0.14
N ILE A 67 7.95 -12.29 -0.39
CA ILE A 67 6.92 -12.91 0.47
C ILE A 67 7.47 -14.22 1.02
N LYS A 68 7.44 -14.36 2.34
CA LYS A 68 7.82 -15.58 3.06
C LYS A 68 6.67 -16.01 3.94
N GLN A 69 6.17 -17.23 3.77
CA GLN A 69 5.19 -17.78 4.69
C GLN A 69 5.82 -18.00 6.06
N VAL A 70 5.13 -17.58 7.12
CA VAL A 70 5.59 -17.69 8.51
C VAL A 70 4.75 -18.74 9.25
N SER A 71 3.44 -18.82 8.98
CA SER A 71 2.57 -19.83 9.56
C SER A 71 1.25 -19.98 8.80
N ILE A 72 0.43 -20.96 9.22
CA ILE A 72 -0.96 -21.17 8.80
C ILE A 72 -1.86 -20.72 9.96
N LEU A 73 -3.00 -20.09 9.67
CA LEU A 73 -3.93 -19.50 10.65
C LEU A 73 -4.72 -20.53 11.48
N ASP A 74 -4.38 -21.81 11.43
CA ASP A 74 -5.09 -22.86 12.17
C ASP A 74 -4.64 -22.97 13.65
N GLN A 75 -3.80 -22.04 14.14
CA GLN A 75 -3.19 -22.09 15.47
C GLN A 75 -3.66 -21.02 16.45
N ILE A 76 -4.59 -20.14 16.06
CA ILE A 76 -5.15 -19.13 16.98
C ILE A 76 -6.54 -19.62 17.42
N GLY A 77 -6.52 -20.56 18.37
CA GLY A 77 -7.67 -20.90 19.22
C GLY A 77 -7.80 -19.93 20.37
#